data_AF-A0A950WEV1-F1
#
_entry.id   AF-A0A950WEV1-F1
#
_cell.length_a   1.000
_cell.length_b   1.000
_cell.length_c   1.000
_cell.angle_alpha   90.00
_cell.angle_beta   90.00
_cell.angle_gamma   90.00
#
_symmetry.space_group_name_H-M   'P 1'
#
loop_
_entity.id
_entity.type
_entity.pdbx_description
1 polymer ?
#
loop_
_entity_poly.entity_id
_entity_poly.type
_entity_poly.pdbx_seq_one_letter_code
_entity_poly.pdbx_strand_id
1 'polypeptide(L)' 'FWLDYPPRSATQLARVLRLVYAKASSAEDWRTPFERDEPAAAIVAYEEQQLAESLAYIRPVFAEANQH' A
#
# COMPACT_ATOMS: atom_id res chain seq x y z
N PHE A 1 -6.07 -19.06 -9.53
CA PHE A 1 -7.40 -18.82 -10.11
C PHE A 1 -8.42 -19.56 -9.26
N TRP A 2 -9.33 -18.85 -8.59
CA TRP A 2 -10.40 -19.48 -7.79
C TRP A 2 -11.60 -19.83 -8.66
N LEU A 3 -12.19 -21.00 -8.42
CA LEU A 3 -13.29 -21.58 -9.20
C LEU A 3 -14.57 -20.75 -9.15
N ASP A 4 -14.83 -20.06 -8.04
CA ASP A 4 -16.04 -19.25 -7.85
C ASP A 4 -15.89 -17.81 -8.36
N TYR A 5 -14.75 -17.47 -8.98
CA TYR A 5 -14.54 -16.13 -9.48
C TYR A 5 -15.26 -15.95 -10.82
N PRO A 6 -16.32 -15.11 -10.90
CA PRO A 6 -17.09 -14.96 -12.13
C PRO A 6 -16.21 -14.48 -13.28
N PRO A 7 -16.46 -14.96 -14.53
CA PRO A 7 -15.68 -14.53 -15.68
C PRO A 7 -15.83 -13.02 -15.87
N ARG A 8 -14.71 -12.31 -15.95
CA ARG A 8 -14.68 -10.88 -16.25
C ARG A 8 -14.78 -10.67 -17.76
N SER A 9 -15.64 -9.74 -18.19
CA SER A 9 -15.67 -9.32 -19.59
C SER A 9 -14.43 -8.46 -19.92
N ALA A 10 -14.07 -8.40 -21.21
CA ALA A 10 -13.01 -7.53 -21.68
C ALA A 10 -13.24 -6.05 -21.29
N THR A 11 -14.51 -5.61 -21.27
CA THR A 11 -14.90 -4.27 -20.84
C THR A 11 -14.61 -4.02 -19.36
N GLN A 12 -14.91 -4.99 -18.49
CA GLN A 12 -14.61 -4.90 -17.06
C GLN A 12 -13.10 -4.84 -16.82
N LEU A 13 -12.33 -5.67 -17.52
CA LEU A 13 -10.87 -5.64 -17.46
C LEU A 13 -10.32 -4.28 -17.89
N ALA A 14 -10.76 -3.76 -19.04
CA ALA A 14 -10.31 -2.46 -19.55
C ALA A 14 -10.62 -1.31 -18.58
N ARG A 15 -11.77 -1.37 -17.88
CA ARG A 15 -12.13 -0.36 -16.87
C ARG A 15 -11.19 -0.39 -15.66
N VAL A 16 -10.86 -1.58 -15.18
CA VAL A 16 -9.90 -1.75 -14.07
C VAL A 16 -8.51 -1.27 -14.50
N LEU A 17 -8.05 -1.64 -15.69
CA LEU A 17 -6.74 -1.22 -16.18
C LEU A 17 -6.62 0.30 -16.32
N ARG A 18 -7.67 1.00 -16.77
CA ARG A 18 -7.68 2.47 -16.80
C ARG A 18 -7.57 3.08 -15.40
N LEU A 19 -8.26 2.51 -14.41
CA LEU A 19 -8.16 2.97 -13.03
C LEU A 19 -6.74 2.77 -12.49
N VAL A 20 -6.16 1.58 -12.71
CA VAL A 20 -4.78 1.28 -12.29
C VAL A 20 -3.81 2.24 -12.96
N TYR A 21 -3.92 2.45 -14.27
CA TYR A 21 -3.05 3.37 -15.00
C TYR A 21 -3.19 4.81 -14.50
N ALA A 22 -4.41 5.27 -14.20
CA ALA A 22 -4.67 6.60 -13.68
C ALA A 22 -4.22 6.80 -12.23
N LYS A 23 -4.04 5.71 -11.47
CA LYS A 23 -3.65 5.71 -10.05
C LYS A 23 -2.22 5.23 -9.83
N ALA A 24 -1.57 4.70 -10.86
CA ALA A 24 -0.15 4.41 -10.83
C ALA A 24 0.56 5.75 -10.62
N SER A 25 1.11 5.94 -9.43
CA SER A 25 1.92 7.12 -9.13
C SER A 25 3.09 7.20 -10.11
N SER A 26 3.45 8.42 -10.52
CA SER A 26 4.55 8.67 -11.44
C SER A 26 5.87 8.19 -10.83
N ALA A 27 6.54 7.24 -11.49
CA ALA A 27 7.99 6.96 -11.56
C ALA A 27 8.88 7.15 -10.31
N GLU A 28 8.31 7.30 -9.12
CA GLU A 28 9.04 7.36 -7.88
C GLU A 28 9.57 5.95 -7.60
N ASP A 29 10.81 5.89 -7.13
CA ASP A 29 11.44 4.63 -6.81
C ASP A 29 10.68 4.00 -5.64
N TRP A 30 9.83 3.01 -5.98
CA TRP A 30 8.97 2.32 -5.01
C TRP A 30 9.79 1.45 -4.04
N ARG A 31 11.07 1.23 -4.34
CA ARG A 31 11.98 0.44 -3.52
C ARG A 31 12.22 1.16 -2.19
N THR A 32 12.05 0.40 -1.13
CA THR A 32 12.46 0.78 0.23
C THR A 32 13.97 1.07 0.28
N PRO A 33 14.47 1.82 1.27
CA PRO A 33 15.92 1.99 1.49
C PRO A 33 16.70 0.66 1.54
N PHE A 34 16.10 -0.40 2.09
CA PHE A 34 16.71 -1.74 2.10
C PHE A 34 16.89 -2.29 0.68
N GLU A 35 15.86 -2.23 -0.17
CA GLU A 35 15.91 -2.69 -1.57
C GLU A 35 16.81 -1.82 -2.48
N ARG A 36 17.28 -0.68 -1.98
CA ARG A 36 18.23 0.21 -2.64
C ARG A 36 19.66 0.07 -2.09
N ASP A 37 19.90 -0.91 -1.21
CA ASP A 37 21.19 -1.13 -0.53
C ASP A 37 21.72 0.13 0.20
N GLU A 38 20.81 0.93 0.76
CA GLU A 38 21.20 2.12 1.52
C GLU A 38 21.83 1.78 2.87
N PRO A 39 22.59 2.73 3.49
CA PRO A 39 23.18 2.51 4.80
C PRO A 39 22.14 2.18 5.87
N ALA A 40 22.53 1.37 6.86
CA ALA A 40 21.65 0.94 7.95
C ALA A 40 20.93 2.11 8.67
N ALA A 41 21.59 3.26 8.81
CA ALA A 41 20.98 4.44 9.42
C ALA A 41 19.78 4.99 8.63
N ALA A 42 19.84 4.93 7.29
CA ALA A 42 18.72 5.34 6.42
C ALA A 42 17.56 4.34 6.49
N ILE A 43 17.87 3.05 6.59
CA ILE A 43 16.87 1.98 6.77
C ILE A 43 16.13 2.17 8.10
N VAL A 44 16.86 2.36 9.20
CA VAL A 44 16.27 2.55 10.54
C VAL A 44 15.37 3.79 10.56
N ALA A 45 15.85 4.93 10.05
CA ALA A 45 15.06 6.16 10.04
C ALA A 45 13.75 6.00 9.23
N TYR A 46 13.80 5.29 8.10
CA TYR A 46 12.62 4.99 7.31
C TYR A 46 11.64 4.07 8.04
N GLU A 47 12.13 2.98 8.66
CA GLU A 47 11.28 2.05 9.39
C GLU A 47 10.63 2.67 10.63
N GLU A 48 11.35 3.52 11.36
CA GLU A 48 10.80 4.28 12.50
C GLU A 48 9.68 5.22 12.04
N GLN A 49 9.86 5.91 10.91
CA GLN A 49 8.82 6.74 10.33
C GLN A 49 7.59 5.91 9.93
N GLN A 50 7.78 4.80 9.23
CA GLN A 50 6.68 3.91 8.82
C GLN A 50 5.91 3.35 10.01
N LEU A 51 6.60 3.01 11.11
CA LEU A 51 5.97 2.58 12.35
C LEU A 51 5.14 3.71 12.97
N ALA A 52 5.69 4.93 13.04
CA ALA A 52 4.97 6.08 13.58
C ALA A 52 3.69 6.40 12.79
N GLU A 53 3.76 6.36 11.46
CA GLU A 53 2.61 6.53 10.57
C GLU A 53 1.55 5.44 10.78
N SER A 54 1.99 4.18 10.88
CA SER A 54 1.11 3.03 11.16
C SER A 54 0.39 3.19 12.50
N LEU A 55 1.10 3.59 13.56
CA LEU A 55 0.50 3.83 14.87
C LEU A 55 -0.46 5.01 14.84
N ALA A 56 -0.13 6.10 14.14
CA ALA A 56 -1.01 7.25 13.99
C ALA A 56 -2.34 6.87 13.30
N TYR A 57 -2.30 5.98 12.31
CA TYR A 57 -3.48 5.47 11.63
C TYR A 57 -4.33 4.54 12.51
N ILE A 58 -3.69 3.63 13.26
CA ILE A 58 -4.37 2.57 14.00
C ILE A 58 -4.96 3.05 15.34
N ARG A 59 -4.33 4.03 16.01
CA ARG A 59 -4.80 4.57 17.29
C ARG A 59 -6.28 5.02 17.30
N PRO A 60 -6.78 5.80 16.33
CA PRO A 60 -8.20 6.18 16.31
C PRO A 60 -9.11 4.97 16.11
N VAL A 61 -8.73 4.00 15.28
CA VAL A 61 -9.50 2.76 15.06
C VAL A 61 -9.69 1.98 16.37
N PHE A 62 -8.65 1.86 17.19
CA PHE A 62 -8.77 1.22 18.51
C PHE A 62 -9.59 2.06 19.51
N ALA A 63 -9.52 3.40 19.44
CA ALA A 63 -10.31 4.26 20.30
C ALA A 63 -11.81 4.13 20.00
N GLU A 64 -12.19 4.05 18.73
CA GLU A 64 -13.57 3.82 18.29
C GLU A 64 -14.07 2.41 18.67
N ALA A 65 -13.23 1.38 18.50
CA ALA A 65 -13.59 0.01 18.84
C ALA A 65 -13.85 -0.21 20.34
N ASN A 66 -13.18 0.54 21.22
CA ASN A 66 -13.35 0.44 22.68
C ASN A 66 -14.51 1.30 23.23
N GLN A 67 -15.24 2.02 22.38
CA GLN A 67 -16.42 2.81 22.77
C GLN A 67 -17.75 2.06 22.56
N HIS A 68 -17.70 0.83 22.03
CA HIS A 68 -18.83 -0.07 21.80
C HIS A 68 -18.69 -1.36 22.62
#